data_AF-A0A497A4J9-F1
#
_entry.id   AF-A0A497A4J9-F1
#
_cell.length_a   1.000
_cell.length_b   1.000
_cell.length_c   1.000
_cell.angle_alpha   90.00
_cell.angle_beta   90.00
_cell.angle_gamma   90.00
#
_symmetry.space_group_name_H-M   'P 1'
#
loop_
_entity.id
_entity.type
_entity.pdbx_description
1 polymer ?
#
loop_
_entity_poly.entity_id
_entity_poly.type
_entity_poly.pdbx_seq_one_letter_code
_entity_poly.pdbx_strand_id
1 'polypeptide(L)'
;GIEVADRLEKNNIIVNYQALPDDEAFTASSGLRLGVQEMTRFGMKEDDFRQLAEYMAAVILNGRDVSQSVSSFRGQFLEMQYCLPEEQARPLIDELIGSLFRR
;
A
#
# COMPACT_ATOMS: atom_id res chain seq x y z
N GLY A 1 -16.00 10.40 2.08
CA GLY A 1 -14.79 9.73 1.58
C GLY A 1 -13.58 10.63 1.65
N ILE A 2 -13.62 11.77 0.95
CA ILE A 2 -12.49 12.71 0.80
C ILE A 2 -11.84 13.09 2.14
N GLU A 3 -12.61 13.57 3.12
CA GLU A 3 -12.07 13.94 4.44
C GLU A 3 -11.39 12.75 5.14
N VAL A 4 -12.00 11.57 5.07
CA VAL A 4 -11.46 10.36 5.70
C VAL A 4 -10.15 9.94 5.03
N ALA A 5 -10.07 10.05 3.69
CA ALA A 5 -8.84 9.79 2.95
C ALA A 5 -7.70 10.73 3.36
N ASP A 6 -7.97 12.04 3.47
CA ASP A 6 -6.98 13.03 3.94
C ASP A 6 -6.48 12.75 5.37
N ARG A 7 -7.39 12.37 6.29
CA ARG A 7 -7.00 11.99 7.65
C ARG A 7 -6.14 10.72 7.68
N LEU A 8 -6.48 9.72 6.87
CA LEU A 8 -5.69 8.49 6.74
C LEU A 8 -4.31 8.76 6.13
N GLU A 9 -4.24 9.64 5.12
CA GLU A 9 -3.00 10.07 4.48
C GLU A 9 -2.04 10.73 5.47
N LYS A 10 -2.55 11.65 6.32
CA LYS A 10 -1.79 12.26 7.43
C LYS A 10 -1.24 11.25 8.44
N ASN A 11 -1.78 10.02 8.44
CA ASN A 11 -1.38 8.92 9.30
C ASN A 11 -0.61 7.82 8.54
N ASN A 12 -0.08 8.13 7.35
CA ASN A 12 0.69 7.21 6.49
C ASN A 12 -0.13 6.03 5.92
N ILE A 13 -1.47 6.12 5.89
CA ILE A 13 -2.35 5.12 5.28
C ILE A 13 -2.90 5.71 3.98
N ILE A 14 -2.30 5.32 2.85
CA ILE A 14 -2.63 5.89 1.54
C ILE A 14 -3.78 5.12 0.89
N VAL A 15 -4.88 5.81 0.62
CA VAL A 15 -6.10 5.26 0.04
C VAL A 15 -6.68 6.21 -1.00
N ASN A 16 -7.51 5.70 -1.91
CA ASN A 16 -8.25 6.57 -2.82
C ASN A 16 -9.71 6.70 -2.36
N TYR A 17 -10.25 7.91 -2.39
CA TYR A 17 -11.70 8.10 -2.29
C TYR A 17 -12.35 7.67 -3.61
N GLN A 18 -13.60 7.21 -3.53
CA GLN A 18 -14.30 6.66 -4.67
C GLN A 18 -15.78 7.01 -4.58
N ALA A 19 -16.35 7.48 -5.69
CA ALA A 19 -17.78 7.72 -5.79
C ALA A 19 -18.55 6.39 -5.65
N LEU A 20 -19.54 6.38 -4.77
CA LEU A 20 -20.52 5.31 -4.62
C LEU A 20 -21.72 5.55 -5.55
N PRO A 21 -22.56 4.53 -5.83
CA PRO A 21 -23.72 4.68 -6.71
C PRO A 21 -24.70 5.80 -6.29
N ASP A 22 -24.76 6.10 -5.00
CA ASP A 22 -25.67 7.11 -4.43
C ASP A 22 -25.02 8.50 -4.31
N ASP A 23 -23.76 8.67 -4.75
CA ASP A 23 -23.08 9.97 -4.69
C ASP A 23 -23.54 10.87 -5.83
N GLU A 24 -23.92 12.11 -5.49
CA GLU A 24 -24.37 13.15 -6.43
C GLU A 24 -23.34 13.49 -7.53
N ALA A 25 -22.05 13.43 -7.20
CA ALA A 25 -20.96 13.71 -8.13
C ALA A 25 -19.62 13.14 -7.64
N PHE A 26 -18.64 13.00 -8.54
CA PHE A 26 -17.29 12.54 -8.20
C PHE A 26 -16.60 13.43 -7.14
N THR A 27 -16.84 14.75 -7.20
CA THR A 27 -16.32 15.71 -6.22
C THR A 27 -16.94 15.57 -4.83
N ALA A 28 -18.00 14.77 -4.69
CA ALA A 28 -18.69 14.47 -3.43
C ALA A 28 -18.45 13.02 -2.95
N SER A 29 -17.40 12.34 -3.46
CA SER A 29 -17.12 10.92 -3.19
C SER A 29 -17.20 10.57 -1.70
N SER A 30 -18.19 9.75 -1.34
CA SER A 30 -18.45 9.31 0.04
C SER A 30 -17.65 8.07 0.42
N GLY A 31 -17.30 7.22 -0.55
CA GLY A 31 -16.60 5.95 -0.35
C GLY A 31 -15.07 6.03 -0.33
N LEU A 32 -14.46 4.90 0.02
CA LEU A 32 -13.03 4.62 -0.07
C LEU A 32 -12.83 3.31 -0.85
N ARG A 33 -11.80 3.27 -1.71
CA ARG A 33 -11.37 2.04 -2.39
C ARG A 33 -9.98 1.65 -1.90
N LEU A 34 -9.88 0.41 -1.42
CA LEU A 34 -8.66 -0.17 -0.87
C LEU A 34 -8.16 -1.28 -1.77
N GLY A 35 -6.84 -1.44 -1.80
CA GLY A 35 -6.16 -2.54 -2.48
C GLY A 35 -5.07 -3.10 -1.58
N VAL A 36 -4.90 -4.42 -1.60
CA VAL A 36 -3.91 -5.12 -0.77
C VAL A 36 -2.65 -5.50 -1.54
N GLN A 37 -2.65 -5.34 -2.87
CA GLN A 37 -1.69 -5.94 -3.78
C GLN A 37 -0.24 -5.55 -3.45
N GLU A 38 0.01 -4.26 -3.24
CA GLU A 38 1.36 -3.76 -2.91
C GLU A 38 1.84 -4.30 -1.56
N MET A 39 0.96 -4.29 -0.55
CA MET A 39 1.33 -4.74 0.78
C MET A 39 1.52 -6.26 0.84
N THR A 40 0.70 -7.03 0.11
CA THR A 40 0.92 -8.47 -0.10
C THR A 40 2.22 -8.73 -0.85
N ARG A 41 2.57 -7.91 -1.84
CA ARG A 41 3.87 -7.99 -2.53
C ARG A 41 5.04 -7.76 -1.58
N PHE A 42 4.87 -6.96 -0.52
CA PHE A 42 5.87 -6.79 0.53
C PHE A 42 5.74 -7.78 1.70
N GLY A 43 4.91 -8.82 1.55
CA GLY A 43 4.86 -9.94 2.48
C GLY A 43 3.74 -9.89 3.51
N MET A 44 2.92 -8.83 3.57
CA MET A 44 1.77 -8.78 4.49
C MET A 44 0.78 -9.93 4.23
N LYS A 45 0.26 -10.50 5.32
CA LYS A 45 -0.72 -11.59 5.38
C LYS A 45 -2.00 -11.14 6.08
N GLU A 46 -2.95 -12.06 6.22
CA GLU A 46 -4.30 -11.82 6.73
C GLU A 46 -4.30 -11.13 8.11
N ASP A 47 -3.44 -11.57 9.04
CA ASP A 47 -3.33 -10.98 10.37
C ASP A 47 -2.69 -9.57 10.36
N ASP A 48 -1.80 -9.30 9.42
CA ASP A 48 -1.23 -7.96 9.23
C ASP A 48 -2.31 -6.97 8.77
N PHE A 49 -3.22 -7.42 7.90
CA PHE A 49 -4.36 -6.60 7.49
C PHE A 49 -5.39 -6.42 8.60
N ARG A 50 -5.53 -7.38 9.52
CA ARG A 50 -6.31 -7.19 10.75
C ARG A 50 -5.73 -6.06 11.60
N GLN A 51 -4.41 -6.05 11.79
CA GLN A 51 -3.74 -4.96 12.51
C GLN A 51 -3.88 -3.61 11.81
N LEU A 52 -3.76 -3.57 10.47
CA LEU A 52 -4.01 -2.36 9.70
C LEU A 52 -5.44 -1.83 9.87
N ALA A 53 -6.43 -2.72 9.89
CA ALA A 53 -7.82 -2.35 10.11
C ALA A 53 -8.04 -1.68 11.49
N GLU A 54 -7.31 -2.11 12.52
CA GLU A 54 -7.34 -1.45 13.84
C GLU A 54 -6.77 -0.03 13.80
N TYR A 55 -5.66 0.19 13.09
CA TYR A 55 -5.12 1.54 12.88
C TYR A 55 -6.09 2.42 12.10
N MET A 56 -6.70 1.89 11.04
CA MET A 56 -7.73 2.60 10.29
C MET A 56 -8.91 2.97 11.20
N ALA A 57 -9.42 2.04 12.01
CA ALA A 57 -10.50 2.33 12.95
C ALA A 57 -10.12 3.40 13.98
N ALA A 58 -8.89 3.37 14.50
CA ALA A 58 -8.39 4.38 15.42
C ALA A 58 -8.36 5.79 14.81
N VAL A 59 -7.98 5.93 13.53
CA VAL A 59 -8.03 7.22 12.81
C VAL A 59 -9.47 7.62 12.48
N ILE A 60 -10.26 6.69 11.95
CA ILE A 60 -11.57 6.98 11.37
C ILE A 60 -12.60 7.30 12.45
N LEU A 61 -12.66 6.48 13.50
CA LEU A 61 -13.69 6.55 14.54
C LEU A 61 -13.25 7.42 15.72
N ASN A 62 -11.97 7.36 16.09
CA ASN A 62 -11.47 7.96 17.32
C ASN A 62 -10.56 9.19 17.07
N GLY A 63 -10.28 9.54 15.82
CA GLY A 63 -9.42 10.68 15.47
C GLY A 63 -8.00 10.59 16.03
N ARG A 64 -7.50 9.39 16.31
CA ARG A 64 -6.17 9.20 16.90
C ARG A 64 -5.08 9.38 15.84
N ASP A 65 -4.00 10.03 16.23
CA ASP A 65 -2.74 9.99 15.48
C ASP A 65 -2.04 8.64 15.73
N VAL A 66 -1.84 7.90 14.65
CA VAL A 66 -1.16 6.60 14.61
C VAL A 66 0.02 6.61 13.62
N SER A 67 0.41 7.78 13.12
CA SER A 67 1.44 7.93 12.08
C SER A 67 2.73 7.16 12.38
N GLN A 68 3.23 7.26 13.62
CA GLN A 68 4.43 6.55 14.09
C GLN A 68 4.24 5.04 14.20
N SER A 69 3.07 4.59 14.65
CA SER A 69 2.72 3.17 14.74
C SER A 69 2.65 2.54 13.34
N VAL A 70 2.01 3.24 12.40
CA VAL A 70 1.91 2.80 11.00
C VAL A 70 3.29 2.80 10.33
N SER A 71 4.13 3.81 10.54
CA SER A 71 5.51 3.82 10.02
C SER A 71 6.34 2.67 10.56
N SER A 72 6.24 2.39 11.87
CA SER A 72 6.95 1.29 12.51
C SER A 72 6.46 -0.06 12.00
N PHE A 73 5.14 -0.23 11.83
CA PHE A 73 4.54 -1.43 11.27
C PHE A 73 4.97 -1.65 9.82
N ARG A 74 4.89 -0.61 8.98
CA ARG A 74 5.36 -0.65 7.58
C ARG A 74 6.85 -1.00 7.48
N GLY A 75 7.65 -0.59 8.46
CA GLY A 75 9.08 -0.89 8.55
C GLY A 75 9.42 -2.38 8.70
N GLN A 76 8.45 -3.23 9.02
CA GLN A 76 8.63 -4.68 9.09
C GLN A 76 8.55 -5.37 7.71
N PHE A 77 8.08 -4.66 6.67
CA PHE A 77 7.77 -5.22 5.35
C PHE A 77 8.61 -4.55 4.23
N LEU A 78 9.93 -4.63 4.31
CA LEU A 78 10.83 -3.92 3.37
C LEU A 78 11.22 -4.74 2.14
N GLU A 79 11.04 -6.06 2.20
CA GLU A 79 11.49 -6.97 1.15
C GLU A 79 10.35 -7.28 0.17
N MET A 80 10.62 -7.07 -1.12
CA MET A 80 9.69 -7.38 -2.18
C MET A 80 9.67 -8.89 -2.46
N GLN A 81 8.49 -9.47 -2.37
CA GLN A 81 8.19 -10.88 -2.64
C GLN A 81 7.59 -11.05 -4.05
N TYR A 82 7.44 -12.31 -4.46
CA TYR A 82 6.84 -12.70 -5.75
C TYR A 82 7.57 -12.12 -6.99
N CYS A 83 8.87 -11.86 -6.86
CA CYS A 83 9.76 -11.48 -7.94
C CYS A 83 10.97 -12.42 -8.02
N LEU A 84 11.69 -12.37 -9.14
CA LEU A 84 12.94 -13.11 -9.28
C LEU A 84 13.97 -12.52 -8.29
N PRO A 85 14.57 -13.33 -7.40
CA PRO A 85 15.59 -12.84 -6.47
C PRO A 85 16.78 -12.24 -7.22
N GLU A 86 17.45 -11.25 -6.62
CA GLU A 86 18.58 -10.56 -7.26
C GLU A 86 19.67 -11.55 -7.71
N GLU A 87 19.99 -12.54 -6.88
CA GLU A 87 20.99 -13.58 -7.19
C GLU A 87 20.65 -14.38 -8.45
N GLN A 88 19.37 -14.58 -8.74
CA GLN A 88 18.90 -15.29 -9.92
C GLN A 88 18.71 -14.34 -11.12
N ALA A 89 18.37 -13.08 -10.86
CA ALA A 89 18.18 -12.06 -11.89
C ALA A 89 19.51 -11.60 -12.47
N ARG A 90 20.56 -11.49 -11.65
CA ARG A 90 21.86 -10.93 -12.04
C ARG A 90 22.48 -11.63 -13.25
N PRO A 91 22.60 -12.97 -13.29
CA PRO A 91 23.19 -13.65 -14.44
C PRO A 91 22.38 -13.45 -15.73
N LEU A 92 21.05 -13.43 -15.64
CA LEU A 92 20.16 -13.21 -16.79
C LEU A 92 20.30 -11.79 -17.35
N ILE A 93 20.43 -10.80 -16.47
CA ILE A 93 20.65 -9.41 -16.86
C ILE A 93 22.03 -9.27 -17.53
N ASP A 94 23.07 -9.88 -16.96
CA ASP A 94 24.42 -9.83 -17.52
C ASP A 94 24.47 -10.50 -18.91
N GLU A 95 23.77 -11.64 -19.09
CA GLU A 95 23.62 -12.29 -20.39
C GLU A 95 22.89 -11.39 -21.40
N LEU A 96 21.77 -10.79 -21.00
CA LEU A 96 21.00 -9.89 -21.85
C LEU A 96 21.84 -8.68 -22.29
N ILE A 97 22.51 -8.01 -21.35
CA ILE A 97 23.42 -6.90 -21.65
C ILE A 97 24.53 -7.36 -22.61
N GLY A 98 25.15 -8.50 -22.33
CA GLY A 98 26.16 -9.09 -23.20
C GLY A 98 25.66 -9.34 -24.62
N SER A 99 24.40 -9.75 -24.80
CA SER A 99 23.81 -9.96 -26.13
C SER A 99 23.53 -8.65 -26.89
N LEU A 100 23.17 -7.58 -26.18
CA LEU A 100 22.85 -6.27 -26.76
C LEU A 100 24.09 -5.50 -27.21
N PHE A 101 25.21 -5.68 -26.52
CA PHE A 101 26.46 -4.96 -26.79
C PHE A 101 27.53 -5.80 -27.50
N ARG A 102 27.24 -7.05 -27.87
CA ARG A 102 28.01 -7.78 -28.89
C ARG A 102 27.74 -7.16 -30.28
N ARG A 103 28.43 -6.05 -30.55
CA ARG A 103 28.76 -5.60 -31.90
C ARG A 103 30.27 -5.69 -32.08
#